data_AF-A0A8K0T352-F1
#
_entry.id   AF-A0A8K0T352-F1
#
_cell.length_a   1.000
_cell.length_b   1.000
_cell.length_c   1.000
_cell.angle_alpha   90.00
_cell.angle_beta   90.00
_cell.angle_gamma   90.00
#
_symmetry.space_group_name_H-M   'P 1'
#
loop_
_entity.id
_entity.type
_entity.pdbx_description
1 polymer ?
#
loop_
_entity_poly.entity_id
_entity_poly.type
_entity_poly.pdbx_seq_one_letter_code
_entity_poly.pdbx_strand_id
1 'polypeptide(L)'
;MAPVVDHDGIEQQLKDVIQDFYQIMVQVSTYDSANRPSRDVLASEIKTLSQSLRAVHAAASPPNHLPQVPPELLEYVENGRNPDIYTREFVELVRRGNQLSRGKMNAFGSFRDILAETIHAAMPELRDDVNRVQEATGGKPILEQNGTAHGATPSSVLGSQGSGTRL
;
A
#
# COMPACT_ATOMS: atom_id res chain seq x y z
N MET A 1 -8.93 -18.53 -6.15
CA MET A 1 -8.00 -18.57 -4.99
C MET A 1 -6.60 -18.57 -5.55
N ALA A 2 -5.76 -17.60 -5.19
CA ALA A 2 -4.35 -17.65 -5.54
C ALA A 2 -3.71 -18.87 -4.85
N PRO A 3 -2.79 -19.60 -5.50
CA PRO A 3 -2.09 -20.72 -4.85
C PRO A 3 -1.35 -20.19 -3.62
N VAL A 4 -1.60 -20.81 -2.47
CA VAL A 4 -0.88 -20.51 -1.22
C VAL A 4 0.48 -21.16 -1.34
N VAL A 5 1.51 -20.34 -1.56
CA VAL A 5 2.90 -20.80 -1.52
C VAL A 5 3.21 -21.22 -0.08
N ASP A 6 3.83 -22.38 0.10
CA ASP A 6 4.32 -22.85 1.41
C ASP A 6 5.57 -22.05 1.81
N HIS A 7 5.34 -20.89 2.42
CA HIS A 7 6.41 -20.00 2.87
C HIS A 7 7.23 -20.62 4.01
N ASP A 8 6.57 -21.35 4.92
CA ASP A 8 7.24 -21.98 6.08
C ASP A 8 8.20 -23.08 5.62
N GLY A 9 7.78 -23.89 4.64
CA GLY A 9 8.63 -24.92 4.04
C GLY A 9 9.87 -24.35 3.35
N ILE A 10 9.72 -23.26 2.59
CA ILE A 10 10.85 -22.58 1.93
C ILE A 10 11.79 -21.93 2.97
N GLU A 11 11.23 -21.31 4.00
CA GLU A 11 12.01 -20.73 5.10
C GLU A 11 12.83 -21.80 5.82
N GLN A 12 12.24 -22.97 6.09
CA GLN A 12 12.96 -24.07 6.72
C GLN A 12 14.10 -24.58 5.84
N GLN A 13 13.87 -24.76 4.53
CA GLN A 13 14.92 -25.17 3.60
C GLN A 13 16.07 -24.15 3.54
N LEU A 14 15.76 -22.84 3.62
CA LEU A 14 16.77 -21.79 3.66
C LEU A 14 17.60 -21.84 4.95
N LYS A 15 16.95 -22.10 6.11
CA LYS A 15 17.64 -22.30 7.39
C LYS A 15 18.56 -23.53 7.33
N ASP A 16 18.10 -24.61 6.72
CA ASP A 16 18.91 -25.84 6.56
C ASP A 16 20.17 -25.56 5.71
N VAL A 17 20.05 -24.78 4.62
CA VAL A 17 21.22 -24.36 3.82
C VAL A 17 22.21 -23.52 4.63
N ILE A 18 21.73 -22.57 5.44
CA ILE A 18 22.60 -21.76 6.31
C ILE A 18 23.31 -22.66 7.34
N GLN A 19 22.59 -23.63 7.90
CA GLN A 19 23.13 -24.61 8.83
C GLN A 19 24.22 -25.47 8.17
N ASP A 20 23.98 -25.96 6.95
CA ASP A 20 24.96 -26.72 6.16
C ASP A 20 26.25 -25.91 5.93
N PHE A 21 26.14 -24.62 5.59
CA PHE A 21 27.30 -23.73 5.46
C PHE A 21 28.07 -23.57 6.77
N TYR A 22 27.37 -23.39 7.88
CA TYR A 22 28.00 -23.26 9.19
C TYR A 22 28.74 -24.54 9.59
N GLN A 23 28.11 -25.70 9.38
CA GLN A 23 28.69 -27.00 9.68
C GLN A 23 29.96 -27.25 8.86
N ILE A 24 29.95 -26.94 7.56
CA ILE A 24 31.13 -27.00 6.69
C ILE A 24 32.23 -26.07 7.20
N MET A 25 31.90 -24.83 7.59
CA MET A 25 32.88 -23.87 8.13
C MET A 25 33.58 -24.43 9.39
N VAL A 26 32.81 -25.00 10.33
CA VAL A 26 33.36 -25.60 11.55
C VAL A 26 34.24 -26.82 11.22
N GLN A 27 33.81 -27.65 10.28
CA GLN A 27 34.55 -28.85 9.89
C GLN A 27 35.86 -28.52 9.15
N VAL A 28 35.86 -27.46 8.34
CA VAL A 28 37.07 -26.97 7.66
C VAL A 28 38.03 -26.30 8.64
N SER A 29 37.53 -25.52 9.62
CA SER A 29 38.40 -24.86 10.61
C SER A 29 39.08 -25.85 11.57
N THR A 30 38.48 -27.02 11.80
CA THR A 30 39.03 -28.10 12.63
C THR A 30 39.67 -29.22 11.81
N TYR A 31 39.80 -29.02 10.49
CA TYR A 31 40.31 -30.03 9.57
C TYR A 31 41.72 -30.48 9.97
N ASP A 32 41.93 -31.79 10.06
CA ASP A 32 43.21 -32.42 10.41
C ASP A 32 43.74 -32.18 11.85
N SER A 33 43.04 -31.40 12.68
CA SER A 33 43.46 -31.12 14.07
C SER A 33 43.44 -32.34 15.02
N ALA A 34 42.82 -33.46 14.62
CA ALA A 34 42.55 -34.59 15.51
C ALA A 34 42.94 -35.97 14.95
N ASN A 35 43.68 -36.06 13.84
CA ASN A 35 44.06 -37.34 13.20
C ASN A 35 42.85 -38.28 12.94
N ARG A 36 41.65 -37.69 12.78
CA ARG A 36 40.38 -38.38 12.50
C ARG A 36 40.10 -38.35 10.99
N PRO A 37 39.33 -39.31 10.45
CA PRO A 37 38.88 -39.26 9.06
C PRO A 37 37.85 -38.12 8.86
N SER A 38 38.34 -36.88 8.71
CA SER A 38 37.54 -35.68 8.46
C SER A 38 37.11 -35.55 6.99
N ARG A 39 37.82 -36.23 6.08
CA ARG A 39 37.60 -36.15 4.63
C ARG A 39 36.24 -36.70 4.22
N ASP A 40 35.87 -37.87 4.71
CA ASP A 40 34.60 -38.51 4.32
C ASP A 40 33.40 -37.74 4.86
N VAL A 41 33.53 -37.17 6.07
CA VAL A 41 32.48 -36.32 6.66
C VAL A 41 32.33 -35.03 5.87
N LEU A 42 33.43 -34.35 5.54
CA LEU A 42 33.37 -33.14 4.71
C LEU A 42 32.76 -33.40 3.33
N ALA A 43 33.10 -34.54 2.71
CA ALA A 43 32.51 -34.94 1.44
C ALA A 43 30.99 -35.19 1.57
N SER A 44 30.54 -35.75 2.70
CA SER A 44 29.12 -35.94 2.98
C SER A 44 28.39 -34.61 3.20
N GLU A 45 28.97 -33.66 3.95
CA GLU A 45 28.39 -32.33 4.20
C GLU A 45 28.26 -31.52 2.90
N ILE A 46 29.27 -31.55 2.03
CA ILE A 46 29.19 -30.90 0.70
C ILE A 46 28.07 -31.52 -0.15
N LYS A 47 27.87 -32.83 -0.06
CA LYS A 47 26.78 -33.52 -0.77
C LYS A 47 25.41 -33.11 -0.21
N THR A 48 25.29 -33.00 1.12
CA THR A 48 24.09 -32.49 1.80
C THR A 48 23.78 -31.07 1.34
N LEU A 49 24.75 -30.15 1.41
CA LEU A 49 24.60 -28.77 0.93
C LEU A 49 24.13 -28.72 -0.54
N SER A 50 24.71 -29.56 -1.41
CA SER A 50 24.29 -29.64 -2.82
C SER A 50 22.84 -30.10 -2.97
N GLN A 51 22.36 -31.01 -2.12
CA GLN A 51 20.97 -31.46 -2.09
C GLN A 51 20.04 -30.36 -1.57
N SER A 52 20.41 -29.69 -0.48
CA SER A 52 19.66 -28.58 0.12
C SER A 52 19.48 -27.42 -0.87
N LEU A 53 20.54 -27.00 -1.57
CA LEU A 53 20.47 -25.95 -2.60
C LEU A 53 19.56 -26.33 -3.78
N ARG A 54 19.57 -27.61 -4.20
CA ARG A 54 18.67 -28.10 -5.24
C ARG A 54 17.21 -28.13 -4.77
N ALA A 55 16.97 -28.49 -3.52
CA ALA A 55 15.64 -28.48 -2.93
C ALA A 55 15.06 -27.05 -2.92
N VAL A 56 15.85 -26.07 -2.46
CA VAL A 56 15.45 -24.64 -2.49
C VAL A 56 15.17 -24.17 -3.92
N HIS A 57 16.04 -24.48 -4.88
CA HIS A 57 15.83 -24.11 -6.29
C HIS A 57 14.52 -24.73 -6.83
N ALA A 58 14.28 -26.00 -6.57
CA ALA A 58 13.06 -26.68 -7.03
C ALA A 58 11.80 -26.08 -6.37
N ALA A 59 11.86 -25.73 -5.08
CA ALA A 59 10.76 -25.11 -4.35
C ALA A 59 10.46 -23.68 -4.85
N ALA A 60 11.46 -22.95 -5.31
CA ALA A 60 11.33 -21.61 -5.90
C ALA A 60 11.05 -21.61 -7.41
N SER A 61 11.03 -22.77 -8.06
CA SER A 61 10.81 -22.92 -9.51
C SER A 61 9.33 -23.20 -9.85
N PRO A 62 8.89 -22.92 -11.09
CA PRO A 62 7.55 -23.28 -11.55
C PRO A 62 7.24 -24.76 -11.29
N PRO A 63 6.03 -25.11 -10.79
CA PRO A 63 4.80 -24.31 -10.75
C PRO A 63 4.64 -23.38 -9.53
N ASN A 64 5.60 -23.33 -8.61
CA ASN A 64 5.53 -22.45 -7.45
C ASN A 64 5.83 -21.01 -7.88
N HIS A 65 4.80 -20.19 -7.94
CA HIS A 65 4.94 -18.77 -8.24
C HIS A 65 5.17 -17.98 -6.97
N LEU A 66 6.42 -17.60 -6.72
CA LEU A 66 6.76 -16.68 -5.65
C LEU A 66 6.11 -15.30 -5.89
N PRO A 67 5.73 -14.58 -4.83
CA PRO A 67 5.23 -13.22 -4.95
C PRO A 67 6.29 -12.33 -5.62
N GLN A 68 5.84 -11.40 -6.44
CA GLN A 68 6.74 -10.42 -7.04
C GLN A 68 7.23 -9.45 -5.97
N VAL A 69 8.55 -9.24 -5.95
CA VAL A 69 9.21 -8.32 -5.03
C VAL A 69 9.70 -7.11 -5.85
N PRO A 70 9.36 -5.87 -5.47
CA PRO A 70 9.92 -4.66 -6.04
C PRO A 70 11.47 -4.68 -6.06
N PRO A 71 12.11 -4.24 -7.15
CA PRO A 71 13.58 -4.24 -7.24
C PRO A 71 14.23 -3.33 -6.19
N GLU A 72 13.55 -2.27 -5.76
CA GLU A 72 14.07 -1.38 -4.71
C GLU A 72 14.17 -2.09 -3.36
N LEU A 73 13.28 -3.06 -3.08
CA LEU A 73 13.38 -3.87 -1.87
C LEU A 73 14.62 -4.77 -1.87
N LEU A 74 15.09 -5.20 -3.04
CA LEU A 74 16.33 -5.98 -3.16
C LEU A 74 17.54 -5.14 -2.73
N GLU A 75 17.61 -3.88 -3.15
CA GLU A 75 18.67 -2.95 -2.76
C GLU A 75 18.70 -2.72 -1.24
N TYR A 76 17.55 -2.71 -0.57
CA TYR A 76 17.50 -2.63 0.89
C TYR A 76 18.17 -3.85 1.55
N VAL A 77 17.85 -5.05 1.08
CA VAL A 77 18.42 -6.30 1.61
C VAL A 77 19.92 -6.40 1.31
N GLU A 78 20.35 -6.06 0.09
CA GLU A 78 21.77 -6.10 -0.31
C GLU A 78 22.64 -5.15 0.54
N ASN A 79 22.09 -3.99 0.91
CA ASN A 79 22.77 -3.03 1.78
C ASN A 79 22.62 -3.33 3.28
N GLY A 80 21.97 -4.44 3.65
CA GLY A 80 21.72 -4.81 5.05
C GLY A 80 20.72 -3.90 5.78
N ARG A 81 19.89 -3.15 5.05
CA ARG A 81 18.83 -2.30 5.61
C ARG A 81 17.56 -3.12 5.82
N ASN A 82 16.81 -2.82 6.89
CA ASN A 82 15.54 -3.50 7.15
C ASN A 82 14.53 -3.21 6.00
N PRO A 83 14.03 -4.23 5.26
CA PRO A 83 13.06 -4.06 4.19
C PRO A 83 11.71 -3.47 4.64
N ASP A 84 11.36 -3.58 5.92
CA ASP A 84 10.13 -2.97 6.46
C ASP A 84 10.11 -1.44 6.32
N ILE A 85 11.30 -0.83 6.26
CA ILE A 85 11.42 0.62 6.09
C ILE A 85 10.92 1.04 4.71
N TYR A 86 11.19 0.27 3.65
CA TYR A 86 10.65 0.56 2.32
C TYR A 86 9.13 0.53 2.34
N THR A 87 8.54 -0.50 2.95
CA THR A 87 7.07 -0.64 3.03
C THR A 87 6.46 0.54 3.79
N ARG A 88 7.09 0.97 4.87
CA ARG A 88 6.70 2.17 5.61
C ARG A 88 6.78 3.43 4.75
N GLU A 89 7.92 3.67 4.11
CA GLU A 89 8.14 4.82 3.23
C GLU A 89 7.13 4.84 2.07
N PHE A 90 6.82 3.68 1.49
CA PHE A 90 5.81 3.53 0.45
C PHE A 90 4.42 3.94 0.92
N VAL A 91 3.99 3.47 2.10
CA VAL A 91 2.70 3.85 2.68
C VAL A 91 2.66 5.36 2.98
N GLU A 92 3.74 5.91 3.52
CA GLU A 92 3.87 7.35 3.77
C GLU A 92 3.80 8.17 2.47
N LEU A 93 4.47 7.71 1.41
CA LEU A 93 4.46 8.32 0.09
C LEU A 93 3.05 8.29 -0.53
N VAL A 94 2.37 7.15 -0.51
CA VAL A 94 1.00 7.00 -1.04
C VAL A 94 0.04 7.89 -0.27
N ARG A 95 0.16 7.94 1.06
CA ARG A 95 -0.66 8.83 1.89
C ARG A 95 -0.44 10.30 1.53
N ARG A 96 0.82 10.74 1.44
CA ARG A 96 1.18 12.11 1.07
C ARG A 96 0.67 12.46 -0.33
N GLY A 97 0.85 11.57 -1.29
CA GLY A 97 0.37 11.71 -2.66
C GLY A 97 -1.15 11.86 -2.73
N ASN A 98 -1.88 10.99 -2.02
CA ASN A 98 -3.34 11.06 -1.96
C ASN A 98 -3.85 12.36 -1.32
N GLN A 99 -3.22 12.81 -0.23
CA GLN A 99 -3.57 14.07 0.40
C GLN A 99 -3.30 15.27 -0.52
N LEU A 100 -2.14 15.29 -1.17
CA LEU A 100 -1.77 16.33 -2.13
C LEU A 100 -2.75 16.39 -3.30
N SER A 101 -3.09 15.24 -3.89
CA SER A 101 -4.05 15.16 -5.01
C SER A 101 -5.44 15.64 -4.59
N ARG A 102 -5.92 15.23 -3.42
CA ARG A 102 -7.20 15.73 -2.87
C ARG A 102 -7.17 17.24 -2.63
N GLY A 103 -6.07 17.76 -2.07
CA GLY A 103 -5.88 19.20 -1.87
C GLY A 103 -5.93 19.98 -3.18
N LYS A 104 -5.27 19.48 -4.23
CA LYS A 104 -5.31 20.08 -5.57
C LYS A 104 -6.73 20.05 -6.15
N MET A 105 -7.42 18.90 -6.07
CA MET A 105 -8.81 18.78 -6.54
C MET A 105 -9.73 19.80 -5.84
N ASN A 106 -9.60 19.96 -4.53
CA ASN A 106 -10.39 20.93 -3.77
C ASN A 106 -10.04 22.37 -4.19
N ALA A 107 -8.76 22.71 -4.33
CA ALA A 107 -8.33 24.05 -4.74
C ALA A 107 -8.81 24.41 -6.15
N PHE A 108 -8.73 23.48 -7.11
CA PHE A 108 -9.28 23.68 -8.45
C PHE A 108 -10.80 23.77 -8.44
N GLY A 109 -11.49 23.00 -7.59
CA GLY A 109 -12.93 23.12 -7.38
C GLY A 109 -13.32 24.52 -6.88
N SER A 110 -12.65 25.03 -5.85
CA SER A 110 -12.88 26.38 -5.33
C SER A 110 -12.55 27.46 -6.36
N PHE A 111 -11.45 27.31 -7.11
CA PHE A 111 -11.09 28.25 -8.17
C PHE A 111 -12.16 28.30 -9.28
N ARG A 112 -12.64 27.13 -9.72
CA ARG A 112 -13.76 27.03 -10.67
C ARG A 112 -14.98 27.79 -10.17
N ASP A 113 -15.38 27.57 -8.91
CA ASP A 113 -16.60 28.16 -8.37
C ASP A 113 -16.51 29.69 -8.24
N ILE A 114 -15.38 30.22 -7.76
CA ILE A 114 -15.13 31.67 -7.68
C ILE A 114 -15.07 32.30 -9.07
N LEU A 115 -14.42 31.65 -10.03
CA LEU A 115 -14.33 32.13 -11.40
C LEU A 115 -15.72 32.16 -12.06
N ALA A 116 -16.54 31.13 -11.86
CA ALA A 116 -17.91 31.07 -12.36
C ALA A 116 -18.76 32.23 -11.80
N GLU A 117 -18.69 32.48 -10.49
CA GLU A 117 -19.40 33.61 -9.85
C GLU A 117 -18.95 34.97 -10.41
N THR A 118 -17.64 35.15 -10.61
CA THR A 118 -17.08 36.38 -11.16
C THR A 118 -17.55 36.63 -12.59
N ILE A 119 -17.60 35.58 -13.43
CA ILE A 119 -18.11 35.68 -14.80
C ILE A 119 -19.62 35.96 -14.79
N HIS A 120 -20.39 35.32 -13.91
CA HIS A 120 -21.83 35.58 -13.74
C HIS A 120 -22.14 37.06 -13.41
N ALA A 121 -21.28 37.70 -12.63
CA ALA A 121 -21.41 39.11 -12.23
C ALA A 121 -20.94 40.08 -13.34
N ALA A 122 -19.85 39.77 -14.03
CA ALA A 122 -19.25 40.64 -15.04
C ALA A 122 -19.90 40.52 -16.42
N MET A 123 -20.41 39.32 -16.78
CA MET A 123 -20.93 38.97 -18.11
C MET A 123 -22.23 38.14 -17.99
N PRO A 124 -23.37 38.79 -17.71
CA PRO A 124 -24.65 38.10 -17.52
C PRO A 124 -25.13 37.27 -18.71
N GLU A 125 -24.70 37.59 -19.93
CA GLU A 125 -25.01 36.87 -21.16
C GLU A 125 -24.37 35.47 -21.25
N LEU A 126 -23.34 35.19 -20.44
CA LEU A 126 -22.62 33.91 -20.45
C LEU A 126 -23.07 32.93 -19.34
N ARG A 127 -24.06 33.30 -18.53
CA ARG A 127 -24.45 32.55 -17.32
C ARG A 127 -24.84 31.09 -17.61
N ASP A 128 -25.62 30.86 -18.65
CA ASP A 128 -26.08 29.53 -19.04
C ASP A 128 -24.92 28.64 -19.50
N ASP A 129 -23.99 29.19 -20.28
CA ASP A 129 -22.79 28.48 -20.74
C ASP A 129 -21.84 28.16 -19.57
N VAL A 130 -21.65 29.10 -18.64
CA VAL A 130 -20.83 28.91 -17.44
C VAL A 130 -21.44 27.84 -16.53
N ASN A 131 -22.75 27.86 -16.32
CA ASN A 131 -23.46 26.84 -15.55
C ASN A 131 -23.25 25.44 -16.15
N ARG A 132 -23.34 25.33 -17.48
CA ARG A 132 -23.10 24.06 -18.20
C ARG A 132 -21.66 23.55 -18.00
N VAL A 133 -20.66 24.43 -18.07
CA VAL A 133 -19.25 24.06 -17.84
C VAL A 133 -19.02 23.69 -16.38
N GLN A 134 -19.63 24.41 -15.44
CA GLN A 134 -19.51 24.14 -14.01
C GLN A 134 -20.08 22.75 -13.67
N GLU A 135 -21.26 22.41 -14.20
CA GLU A 135 -21.85 21.07 -14.06
C GLU A 135 -20.97 19.98 -14.68
N ALA A 136 -20.49 20.20 -15.92
CA ALA A 136 -19.63 19.25 -16.62
C ALA A 136 -18.30 18.98 -15.90
N THR A 137 -17.84 19.93 -15.08
CA THR A 137 -16.61 19.82 -14.27
C THR A 137 -16.87 19.43 -12.82
N GLY A 138 -18.10 18.97 -12.49
CA GLY A 138 -18.47 18.45 -11.17
C GLY A 138 -18.78 19.53 -10.13
N GLY A 139 -19.12 20.74 -10.56
CA GLY A 139 -19.59 21.85 -9.74
C GLY A 139 -21.11 21.92 -9.70
N LYS A 140 -21.64 22.72 -8.77
CA LYS A 140 -23.07 22.98 -8.68
C LYS A 140 -23.38 24.28 -9.41
N PRO A 141 -24.41 24.33 -10.27
CA PRO A 141 -24.81 25.56 -10.94
C PRO A 141 -25.30 26.57 -9.89
N ILE A 142 -25.07 27.86 -10.17
CA ILE A 142 -25.59 28.95 -9.33
C ILE A 142 -27.09 29.09 -9.67
N LEU A 143 -27.95 28.55 -8.81
CA LEU A 143 -29.40 28.73 -8.90
C LEU A 143 -29.73 30.14 -8.39
N GLU A 144 -30.23 31.01 -9.26
CA GLU A 144 -30.73 32.33 -8.83
C GLU A 144 -31.89 32.16 -7.85
N GLN A 145 -31.67 32.47 -6.57
CA GLN A 145 -32.77 32.69 -5.62
C GLN A 145 -33.47 34.01 -5.97
N ASN A 146 -34.42 33.97 -6.90
CA ASN A 146 -35.42 35.02 -7.03
C ASN A 146 -36.51 34.80 -5.97
N GLY A 147 -36.66 35.75 -5.06
CA GLY A 147 -37.52 35.65 -3.89
C GLY A 147 -39.01 35.53 -4.22
N THR A 148 -39.70 34.63 -3.51
CA THR A 148 -41.12 34.73 -3.16
C THR A 148 -41.41 33.87 -1.92
N ALA A 149 -41.50 34.49 -0.74
CA ALA A 149 -42.24 33.96 0.40
C ALA A 149 -42.64 35.12 1.34
N HIS A 150 -43.60 35.91 0.89
CA HIS A 150 -44.33 36.85 1.73
C HIS A 150 -45.59 36.13 2.25
N GLY A 151 -45.72 36.01 3.58
CA GLY A 151 -47.01 35.75 4.25
C GLY A 151 -47.18 34.39 4.93
N ALA A 152 -46.87 34.33 6.23
CA ALA A 152 -47.73 33.72 7.27
C ALA A 152 -47.16 34.01 8.66
N THR A 153 -47.84 34.89 9.40
CA THR A 153 -47.67 35.15 10.84
C THR A 153 -48.30 34.03 11.69
N PRO A 154 -48.01 33.97 13.02
CA PRO A 154 -47.82 32.74 13.78
C PRO A 154 -49.07 32.23 14.50
N SER A 155 -49.11 30.95 14.86
CA SER A 155 -50.03 30.39 15.88
C SER A 155 -49.46 29.12 16.54
N SER A 156 -48.84 29.36 17.70
CA SER A 156 -49.02 28.72 19.01
C SER A 156 -49.41 27.23 19.19
N VAL A 157 -48.72 26.62 20.19
CA VAL A 157 -49.10 25.49 21.08
C VAL A 157 -49.00 24.09 20.43
N LEU A 158 -48.25 23.10 20.94
CA LEU A 158 -48.33 22.46 22.26
C LEU A 158 -47.11 21.54 22.47
N GLY A 159 -46.62 21.42 23.71
CA GLY A 159 -45.48 20.57 24.06
C GLY A 159 -45.78 19.07 24.04
N SER A 160 -44.70 18.29 24.01
CA SER A 160 -44.69 16.90 24.48
C SER A 160 -43.25 16.50 24.79
N GLN A 161 -42.92 16.48 26.08
CA GLN A 161 -41.79 15.75 26.63
C GLN A 161 -41.90 14.27 26.22
N GLY A 162 -40.76 13.65 25.93
CA GLY A 162 -40.69 12.22 25.61
C GLY A 162 -39.26 11.71 25.77
N SER A 163 -38.90 11.44 27.01
CA SER A 163 -37.68 10.75 27.45
C SER A 163 -37.52 9.38 26.76
N GLY A 164 -36.30 9.00 26.39
CA GLY A 164 -36.03 7.70 25.75
C GLY A 164 -34.55 7.38 25.59
N THR A 165 -33.94 6.96 26.70
CA THR A 165 -32.59 6.38 26.84
C THR A 165 -32.42 5.08 26.05
N ARG A 166 -31.14 4.69 25.80
CA ARG A 166 -30.58 3.36 25.44
C ARG A 166 -30.36 3.13 23.93
N LEU A 167 -29.23 2.65 23.42
CA LEU A 167 -27.99 2.02 23.95
C LEU A 167 -26.78 2.59 23.19
#